data_AF-A0A917JX53-F1
#
_entry.id   AF-A0A917JX53-F1
#
_cell.length_a   1.000
_cell.length_b   1.000
_cell.length_c   1.000
_cell.angle_alpha   90.00
_cell.angle_beta   90.00
_cell.angle_gamma   90.00
#
_symmetry.space_group_name_H-M   'P 1'
#
loop_
_entity.id
_entity.type
_entity.pdbx_description
1 polymer ?
#
loop_
_entity_poly.entity_id
_entity_poly.type
_entity_poly.pdbx_seq_one_letter_code
_entity_poly.pdbx_strand_id
1 'polypeptide(L)'
;MSTGALHRLIRHGTGRRAAEERCDLCREPLVAEHRHLVDVDRRELMCACRACAVLFDRDAAGHYRLVPRRRHRLAPVPTASLGIPVGLAFFVVRADGTALAHYPGPAGVAVWEVAAPAWRQVADQRPELDHMAPEVEALLVNTARGHQEHWIVPVDVCYRLVAVLRREWRGLSGGSAVWPAIEGFFAELAADPR
;
A
#
# COMPACT_ATOMS: atom_id res chain seq x y z
N MET A 1 -3.12 -3.08 21.97
CA MET A 1 -2.45 -4.07 21.10
C MET A 1 -3.17 -4.06 19.77
N SER A 2 -2.62 -3.39 18.76
CA SER A 2 -3.31 -3.25 17.47
C SER A 2 -3.33 -4.57 16.72
N THR A 3 -4.51 -5.17 16.63
CA THR A 3 -4.85 -6.34 15.81
C THR A 3 -5.37 -5.91 14.43
N GLY A 4 -4.88 -4.80 13.86
CA GLY A 4 -5.38 -4.25 12.59
C GLY A 4 -5.18 -5.18 11.38
N ALA A 5 -5.90 -4.89 10.29
CA ALA A 5 -5.83 -5.63 9.03
C ALA A 5 -4.43 -5.67 8.44
N LEU A 6 -3.62 -4.63 8.66
CA LEU A 6 -2.22 -4.63 8.25
C LEU A 6 -1.45 -5.83 8.82
N HIS A 7 -1.61 -6.12 10.11
CA HIS A 7 -0.96 -7.27 10.74
C HIS A 7 -1.50 -8.59 10.15
N ARG A 8 -2.76 -8.63 9.71
CA ARG A 8 -3.35 -9.82 9.11
C ARG A 8 -2.93 -10.01 7.65
N LEU A 9 -2.87 -8.97 6.83
CA LEU A 9 -2.30 -9.02 5.48
C LEU A 9 -0.85 -9.51 5.52
N ILE A 10 -0.05 -8.96 6.45
CA ILE A 10 1.33 -9.42 6.69
C ILE A 10 1.37 -10.89 7.14
N ARG A 11 0.42 -11.34 7.97
CA ARG A 11 0.33 -12.74 8.45
C ARG A 11 -0.23 -13.70 7.38
N HIS A 12 -1.10 -13.24 6.49
CA HIS A 12 -1.66 -14.05 5.40
C HIS A 12 -0.55 -14.43 4.41
N GLY A 13 0.39 -13.52 4.17
CA GLY A 13 1.62 -13.81 3.43
C GLY A 13 2.42 -14.97 4.04
N THR A 14 2.38 -15.23 5.35
CA THR A 14 3.21 -16.26 5.99
C THR A 14 2.58 -17.67 6.01
N GLY A 15 1.44 -17.90 5.35
CA GLY A 15 0.87 -19.25 5.13
C GLY A 15 0.20 -19.90 6.36
N ARG A 16 -0.08 -19.14 7.42
CA ARG A 16 -0.78 -19.65 8.60
C ARG A 16 -2.28 -19.73 8.31
N ARG A 17 -2.87 -20.93 8.38
CA ARG A 17 -4.31 -21.23 8.18
C ARG A 17 -5.18 -20.05 8.63
N ALA A 18 -5.99 -19.52 7.72
CA ALA A 18 -6.93 -18.44 7.98
C ALA A 18 -7.84 -18.83 9.15
N ALA A 19 -7.49 -18.38 10.36
CA ALA A 19 -8.49 -18.19 11.38
C ALA A 19 -9.53 -17.26 10.75
N GLU A 20 -10.82 -17.62 10.80
CA GLU A 20 -11.93 -16.86 10.20
C GLU A 20 -11.66 -15.37 10.36
N GLU A 21 -11.25 -14.72 9.27
CA GLU A 21 -11.00 -13.29 9.32
C GLU A 21 -12.34 -12.63 9.62
N ARG A 22 -12.32 -11.65 10.51
CA ARG A 22 -13.53 -10.98 10.96
C ARG A 22 -13.38 -9.50 10.74
N CYS A 23 -14.48 -8.86 10.38
CA CYS A 23 -14.53 -7.42 10.24
C CYS A 23 -14.04 -6.75 11.53
N ASP A 24 -13.19 -5.75 11.42
CA ASP A 24 -12.66 -5.05 12.60
C ASP A 24 -13.72 -4.17 13.28
N LEU A 25 -14.81 -3.85 12.58
CA LEU A 25 -15.89 -3.00 13.07
C LEU A 25 -17.04 -3.82 13.68
N CYS A 26 -17.59 -4.79 12.94
CA CYS A 26 -18.78 -5.54 13.36
C CYS A 26 -18.53 -7.03 13.66
N ARG A 27 -17.29 -7.51 13.49
CA ARG A 27 -16.90 -8.91 13.73
C ARG A 27 -17.55 -9.97 12.83
N GLU A 28 -18.30 -9.54 11.80
CA GLU A 28 -18.83 -10.38 10.73
C GLU A 28 -17.70 -11.21 10.09
N PRO A 29 -17.87 -12.52 9.86
CA PRO A 29 -16.94 -13.33 9.09
C PRO A 29 -16.68 -12.74 7.70
N LEU A 30 -15.42 -12.69 7.30
CA LEU A 30 -14.99 -12.18 6.03
C LEU A 30 -14.73 -13.33 5.06
N VAL A 31 -15.08 -13.09 3.80
CA VAL A 31 -14.58 -13.91 2.69
C VAL A 31 -13.15 -13.48 2.35
N ALA A 32 -12.42 -14.34 1.62
CA ALA A 32 -11.03 -14.07 1.23
C ALA A 32 -10.86 -12.70 0.55
N GLU A 33 -11.77 -12.35 -0.37
CA GLU A 33 -11.82 -11.03 -0.99
C GLU A 33 -12.79 -10.10 -0.25
N HIS A 34 -12.24 -9.22 0.57
CA HIS A 34 -13.02 -8.21 1.31
C HIS A 34 -12.47 -6.80 1.05
N ARG A 35 -13.17 -5.78 1.58
CA ARG A 35 -12.76 -4.37 1.44
C ARG A 35 -11.94 -3.95 2.63
N HIS A 36 -11.17 -2.88 2.46
CA HIS A 36 -10.42 -2.26 3.55
C HIS A 36 -10.86 -0.84 3.80
N LEU A 37 -10.70 -0.43 5.05
CA LEU A 37 -10.81 0.95 5.52
C LEU A 37 -9.46 1.40 6.06
N VAL A 38 -9.18 2.69 6.01
CA VAL A 38 -8.10 3.32 6.78
C VAL A 38 -8.74 4.11 7.92
N ASP A 39 -8.34 3.81 9.14
CA ASP A 39 -8.53 4.69 10.30
C ASP A 39 -7.44 5.77 10.23
N VAL A 40 -7.78 7.00 9.82
CA VAL A 40 -6.78 8.06 9.61
C VAL A 40 -6.20 8.58 10.92
N ASP A 41 -6.96 8.49 12.02
CA ASP A 41 -6.50 8.94 13.34
C ASP A 41 -5.42 7.97 13.86
N ARG A 42 -5.67 6.66 13.72
CA ARG A 42 -4.73 5.61 14.15
C ARG A 42 -3.68 5.28 13.09
N ARG A 43 -3.92 5.67 11.84
CA ARG A 43 -3.10 5.33 10.66
C ARG A 43 -3.02 3.83 10.46
N GLU A 44 -4.16 3.17 10.56
CA GLU A 44 -4.27 1.72 10.52
C GLU A 44 -5.22 1.26 9.42
N LEU A 45 -4.76 0.27 8.65
CA LEU A 45 -5.62 -0.46 7.73
C LEU A 45 -6.52 -1.43 8.52
N MET A 46 -7.80 -1.50 8.17
CA MET A 46 -8.84 -2.30 8.80
C MET A 46 -9.60 -3.14 7.77
N CYS A 47 -10.01 -4.36 8.15
CA CYS A 47 -10.78 -5.25 7.30
C CYS A 47 -12.26 -4.92 7.47
N ALA A 48 -12.95 -4.67 6.36
CA ALA A 48 -14.36 -4.31 6.34
C ALA A 48 -15.17 -5.39 5.60
N CYS A 49 -16.25 -5.85 6.24
CA CYS A 49 -17.26 -6.62 5.53
C CYS A 49 -17.99 -5.73 4.52
N ARG A 50 -18.78 -6.33 3.62
CA ARG A 50 -19.53 -5.57 2.60
C ARG A 50 -20.43 -4.50 3.21
N ALA A 51 -21.12 -4.80 4.30
CA ALA A 51 -22.04 -3.85 4.94
C ALA A 51 -21.28 -2.64 5.52
N CYS A 52 -20.20 -2.88 6.27
CA CYS A 52 -19.35 -1.80 6.78
C CYS A 52 -18.73 -0.99 5.63
N ALA A 53 -18.24 -1.65 4.59
CA ALA A 53 -17.68 -0.94 3.43
C ALA A 53 -18.68 0.03 2.81
N VAL A 54 -19.95 -0.37 2.64
CA VAL A 54 -21.03 0.51 2.13
C VAL A 54 -21.35 1.64 3.10
N LEU A 55 -21.34 1.37 4.41
CA LEU A 55 -21.62 2.39 5.42
C LEU A 55 -20.57 3.51 5.42
N PHE A 56 -19.30 3.14 5.24
CA PHE A 56 -18.15 4.05 5.26
C PHE A 56 -17.69 4.53 3.87
N ASP A 57 -18.40 4.16 2.80
CA ASP A 57 -18.18 4.67 1.43
C ASP A 57 -18.74 6.10 1.26
N ARG A 58 -19.63 6.54 2.16
CA ARG A 58 -20.22 7.87 2.13
C ARG A 58 -19.31 8.84 2.91
N ASP A 59 -19.03 10.01 2.33
CA ASP A 59 -18.13 11.08 2.80
C ASP A 59 -18.34 11.63 4.25
N ALA A 60 -19.17 11.01 5.07
CA ALA A 60 -19.61 11.52 6.37
C ALA A 60 -19.22 10.65 7.60
N ALA A 61 -18.47 9.56 7.43
CA ALA A 61 -18.24 8.61 8.52
C ALA A 61 -16.90 8.83 9.27
N GLY A 62 -16.71 10.04 9.81
CA GLY A 62 -15.64 10.34 10.78
C GLY A 62 -14.22 10.24 10.21
N HIS A 63 -13.33 9.55 10.93
CA HIS A 63 -11.93 9.32 10.56
C HIS A 63 -11.69 8.05 9.72
N TYR A 64 -12.75 7.34 9.30
CA TYR A 64 -12.60 6.17 8.45
C TYR A 64 -12.66 6.57 6.97
N ARG A 65 -11.80 5.98 6.16
CA ARG A 65 -11.76 6.18 4.70
C ARG A 65 -11.79 4.84 4.00
N LEU A 66 -12.74 4.65 3.09
CA LEU A 66 -12.79 3.43 2.27
C LEU A 66 -11.62 3.41 1.30
N VAL A 67 -10.90 2.30 1.29
CA VAL A 67 -9.82 2.07 0.34
C VAL A 67 -10.45 1.88 -1.06
N PRO A 68 -10.07 2.72 -2.05
CA PRO A 68 -10.59 2.59 -3.39
C PRO A 68 -10.07 1.31 -4.04
N ARG A 69 -10.58 0.99 -5.23
CA ARG A 69 -10.10 -0.16 -5.99
C ARG A 69 -9.18 0.21 -7.14
N ARG A 70 -9.21 1.47 -7.57
CA ARG A 70 -8.57 1.91 -8.80
C ARG A 70 -7.07 1.64 -8.76
N ARG A 71 -6.56 1.09 -9.86
CA ARG A 71 -5.14 0.95 -10.15
C ARG A 71 -4.88 1.69 -11.43
N HIS A 72 -3.88 2.56 -11.44
CA HIS A 72 -3.57 3.39 -12.60
C HIS A 72 -2.08 3.38 -12.86
N ARG A 73 -1.68 2.85 -14.02
CA ARG A 73 -0.28 2.88 -14.46
C ARG A 73 0.04 4.27 -14.98
N LEU A 74 1.15 4.82 -14.50
CA LEU A 74 1.66 6.12 -14.89
C LEU A 74 2.78 5.96 -15.92
N ALA A 75 2.97 7.02 -16.72
CA ALA A 75 4.25 7.23 -17.37
C ALA A 75 5.36 7.40 -16.32
N PRO A 76 6.64 7.17 -16.67
CA PRO A 76 7.74 7.24 -15.71
C PRO A 76 7.73 8.51 -14.86
N VAL A 77 7.78 8.36 -13.54
CA VAL A 77 7.78 9.47 -12.57
C VAL A 77 9.23 9.81 -12.23
N PRO A 78 9.62 11.09 -12.20
CA PRO A 78 11.00 11.50 -11.91
C PRO A 78 11.30 11.41 -10.42
N THR A 79 11.60 10.21 -9.93
CA THR A 79 11.68 9.90 -8.48
C THR A 79 13.05 10.14 -7.85
N ALA A 80 14.02 10.68 -8.59
CA ALA A 80 15.39 10.90 -8.12
C ALA A 80 15.45 11.75 -6.84
N SER A 81 14.59 12.76 -6.73
CA SER A 81 14.51 13.65 -5.56
C SER A 81 13.86 13.02 -4.32
N LEU A 82 13.20 11.86 -4.47
CA LEU A 82 12.44 11.21 -3.40
C LEU A 82 13.27 10.27 -2.52
N GLY A 83 14.51 9.98 -2.93
CA GLY A 83 15.44 9.15 -2.15
C GLY A 83 15.00 7.69 -2.02
N ILE A 84 14.52 7.08 -3.11
CA ILE A 84 14.01 5.70 -3.12
C ILE A 84 15.13 4.69 -2.80
N PRO A 85 15.05 3.96 -1.68
CA PRO A 85 16.01 2.90 -1.37
C PRO A 85 15.87 1.75 -2.38
N VAL A 86 17.00 1.28 -2.93
CA VAL A 86 17.11 0.12 -3.84
C VAL A 86 16.13 0.09 -5.02
N GLY A 87 15.57 1.24 -5.39
CA GLY A 87 14.60 1.36 -6.47
C GLY A 87 13.21 0.79 -6.17
N LEU A 88 12.80 0.62 -4.91
CA LEU A 88 11.45 0.19 -4.56
C LEU A 88 10.90 1.02 -3.39
N ALA A 89 9.76 1.68 -3.55
CA ALA A 89 9.08 2.37 -2.45
C ALA A 89 7.61 2.62 -2.80
N PHE A 90 6.81 2.96 -1.79
CA PHE A 90 5.51 3.57 -2.03
C PHE A 90 5.31 4.84 -1.20
N PHE A 91 4.54 5.78 -1.73
CA PHE A 91 4.34 7.10 -1.14
C PHE A 91 2.86 7.37 -0.91
N VAL A 92 2.49 7.70 0.33
CA VAL A 92 1.11 8.03 0.73
C VAL A 92 1.05 9.52 1.04
N VAL A 93 0.14 10.23 0.38
CA VAL A 93 -0.13 11.64 0.67
C VAL A 93 -1.14 11.74 1.80
N ARG A 94 -0.86 12.62 2.77
CA ARG A 94 -1.76 12.91 3.88
C ARG A 94 -2.78 13.98 3.52
N ALA A 95 -3.81 14.09 4.35
CA ALA A 95 -4.81 15.14 4.21
C ALA A 95 -4.24 16.57 4.30
N ASP A 96 -3.10 16.75 4.99
CA ASP A 96 -2.38 18.04 5.09
C ASP A 96 -1.40 18.29 3.92
N GLY A 97 -1.35 17.39 2.94
CA GLY A 97 -0.46 17.48 1.78
C GLY A 97 0.97 16.98 2.01
N THR A 98 1.32 16.56 3.23
CA THR A 98 2.63 15.91 3.48
C THR A 98 2.66 14.52 2.86
N ALA A 99 3.83 14.07 2.40
CA ALA A 99 3.99 12.75 1.82
C ALA A 99 4.87 11.87 2.72
N LEU A 100 4.37 10.69 3.06
CA LEU A 100 5.16 9.64 3.68
C LEU A 100 5.65 8.65 2.64
N ALA A 101 6.92 8.30 2.74
CA ALA A 101 7.51 7.22 1.99
C ALA A 101 7.65 5.97 2.86
N HIS A 102 7.41 4.83 2.23
CA HIS A 102 7.46 3.53 2.84
C HIS A 102 8.37 2.62 2.03
N TYR A 103 9.32 1.99 2.72
CA TYR A 103 10.23 1.01 2.14
C TYR A 103 10.03 -0.33 2.83
N PRO A 104 9.66 -1.40 2.10
CA PRO A 104 9.64 -2.73 2.65
C PRO A 104 11.08 -3.25 2.84
N GLY A 105 11.50 -3.43 4.09
CA GLY A 105 12.84 -3.90 4.45
C GLY A 105 12.85 -5.09 5.43
N PRO A 106 14.04 -5.60 5.77
CA PRO A 106 14.21 -6.80 6.61
C PRO A 106 13.63 -6.65 8.03
N ALA A 107 13.72 -5.44 8.60
CA ALA A 107 13.19 -5.12 9.92
C ALA A 107 11.70 -4.73 9.90
N GLY A 108 11.06 -4.75 8.73
CA GLY A 108 9.70 -4.26 8.54
C GLY A 108 9.64 -3.08 7.57
N VAL A 109 8.56 -2.30 7.66
CA VAL A 109 8.39 -1.13 6.80
C VAL A 109 9.16 0.02 7.43
N ALA A 110 10.22 0.46 6.78
CA ALA A 110 10.86 1.73 7.11
C ALA A 110 9.95 2.85 6.59
N VAL A 111 9.70 3.85 7.44
CA VAL A 111 8.85 5.00 7.12
C VAL A 111 9.69 6.25 7.30
N TRP A 112 9.64 7.15 6.32
CA TRP A 112 10.23 8.48 6.43
C TRP A 112 9.31 9.52 5.80
N GLU A 113 9.44 10.75 6.25
CA GLU A 113 8.75 11.87 5.66
C GLU A 113 9.55 12.36 4.44
N VAL A 114 8.85 12.60 3.33
CA VAL A 114 9.44 13.20 2.13
C VAL A 114 9.44 14.72 2.31
N ALA A 115 10.57 15.36 2.02
CA ALA A 115 10.64 16.81 2.04
C ALA A 115 9.59 17.42 1.10
N ALA A 116 8.76 18.33 1.62
CA ALA A 116 7.67 18.94 0.86
C ALA A 116 8.08 19.55 -0.50
N PRO A 117 9.28 20.19 -0.65
CA PRO A 117 9.75 20.64 -1.97
C PRO A 117 9.99 19.49 -2.96
N ALA A 118 10.52 18.35 -2.48
CA ALA A 118 10.80 17.20 -3.32
C ALA A 118 9.50 16.53 -3.82
N TRP A 119 8.50 16.40 -2.94
CA TRP A 119 7.19 15.89 -3.34
C TRP A 119 6.51 16.80 -4.38
N ARG A 120 6.46 18.11 -4.11
CA ARG A 120 5.87 19.10 -5.04
C ARG A 120 6.52 19.08 -6.42
N GLN A 121 7.85 19.04 -6.48
CA GLN A 121 8.58 18.94 -7.75
C GLN A 121 8.14 17.72 -8.59
N VAL A 122 7.80 16.60 -7.94
CA VAL A 122 7.33 15.39 -8.63
C VAL A 122 5.87 15.54 -9.06
N ALA A 123 5.01 16.08 -8.19
CA ALA A 123 3.60 16.35 -8.48
C ALA A 123 3.43 17.34 -9.65
N ASP A 124 4.23 18.41 -9.69
CA ASP A 124 4.22 19.42 -10.78
C ASP A 124 4.52 18.80 -12.16
N GLN A 125 5.28 17.70 -12.19
CA GLN A 125 5.63 17.00 -13.43
C GLN A 125 4.65 15.86 -13.77
N ARG A 126 3.79 15.47 -12.82
CA ARG A 126 2.83 14.36 -12.93
C ARG A 126 1.51 14.76 -12.26
N PRO A 127 0.67 15.56 -12.94
CA PRO A 127 -0.61 16.06 -12.39
C PRO A 127 -1.58 14.94 -11.97
N GLU A 128 -1.39 13.72 -12.44
CA GLU A 128 -2.14 12.55 -11.98
C GLU A 128 -1.96 12.31 -10.46
N LEU A 129 -0.84 12.74 -9.88
CA LEU A 129 -0.56 12.61 -8.45
C LEU A 129 -1.42 13.55 -7.59
N ASP A 130 -1.87 14.69 -8.13
CA ASP A 130 -2.76 15.63 -7.41
C ASP A 130 -4.16 15.05 -7.21
N HIS A 131 -4.54 14.05 -8.00
CA HIS A 131 -5.84 13.40 -7.93
C HIS A 131 -5.84 12.17 -7.01
N MET A 132 -4.70 11.83 -6.42
CA MET A 132 -4.61 10.74 -5.46
C MET A 132 -5.51 10.99 -4.25
N ALA A 133 -6.28 9.98 -3.86
CA ALA A 133 -7.08 10.07 -2.65
C ALA A 133 -6.16 9.99 -1.41
N PRO A 134 -6.10 11.03 -0.55
CA PRO A 134 -5.18 11.05 0.58
C PRO A 134 -5.43 9.90 1.55
N GLU A 135 -4.35 9.41 2.18
CA GLU A 135 -4.30 8.32 3.17
C GLU A 135 -4.71 6.92 2.65
N VAL A 136 -5.45 6.81 1.54
CA VAL A 136 -5.98 5.53 1.03
C VAL A 136 -5.36 5.07 -0.29
N GLU A 137 -4.59 5.93 -0.95
CA GLU A 137 -3.83 5.60 -2.15
C GLU A 137 -2.37 5.91 -2.00
N ALA A 138 -1.57 5.24 -2.84
CA ALA A 138 -0.14 5.41 -2.88
C ALA A 138 0.39 5.47 -4.31
N LEU A 139 1.44 6.27 -4.49
CA LEU A 139 2.35 6.14 -5.62
C LEU A 139 3.28 4.97 -5.31
N LEU A 140 3.12 3.83 -5.98
CA LEU A 140 4.01 2.68 -5.93
C LEU A 140 5.04 2.75 -7.05
N VAL A 141 6.31 2.60 -6.69
CA VAL A 141 7.45 2.75 -7.60
C VAL A 141 8.35 1.54 -7.52
N ASN A 142 8.65 0.93 -8.66
CA ASN A 142 9.73 -0.04 -8.82
C ASN A 142 10.61 0.32 -10.03
N THR A 143 11.78 0.86 -9.71
CA THR A 143 12.89 1.16 -10.63
C THR A 143 14.07 0.21 -10.47
N ALA A 144 13.96 -0.77 -9.56
CA ALA A 144 15.01 -1.75 -9.35
C ALA A 144 15.28 -2.55 -10.63
N ARG A 145 16.53 -2.98 -10.83
CA ARG A 145 16.92 -3.88 -11.94
C ARG A 145 16.48 -3.41 -13.34
N GLY A 146 16.31 -2.11 -13.55
CA GLY A 146 15.90 -1.53 -14.84
C GLY A 146 14.39 -1.56 -15.09
N HIS A 147 13.57 -1.95 -14.12
CA HIS A 147 12.12 -1.78 -14.19
C HIS A 147 11.73 -0.29 -14.24
N GLN A 148 10.53 -0.01 -14.75
CA GLN A 148 9.97 1.34 -14.80
C GLN A 148 8.50 1.33 -14.38
N GLU A 149 8.20 0.61 -13.31
CA GLU A 149 6.83 0.49 -12.81
C GLU A 149 6.49 1.67 -11.91
N HIS A 150 5.49 2.44 -12.34
CA HIS A 150 4.95 3.57 -11.60
C HIS A 150 3.43 3.47 -11.61
N TRP A 151 2.83 3.42 -10.43
CA TRP A 151 1.41 3.16 -10.30
C TRP A 151 0.81 4.02 -9.20
N ILE A 152 -0.39 4.55 -9.43
CA ILE A 152 -1.31 4.90 -8.35
C ILE A 152 -2.09 3.63 -8.01
N VAL A 153 -1.98 3.17 -6.77
CA VAL A 153 -2.67 1.98 -6.29
C VAL A 153 -3.35 2.25 -4.96
N PRO A 154 -4.35 1.45 -4.57
CA PRO A 154 -4.89 1.51 -3.22
C PRO A 154 -3.83 1.07 -2.21
N VAL A 155 -3.82 1.67 -1.02
CA VAL A 155 -2.75 1.48 -0.03
C VAL A 155 -2.65 0.02 0.48
N ASP A 156 -3.74 -0.74 0.43
CA ASP A 156 -3.75 -2.17 0.77
C ASP A 156 -2.91 -3.03 -0.20
N VAL A 157 -2.79 -2.62 -1.46
CA VAL A 157 -1.90 -3.25 -2.46
C VAL A 157 -0.44 -3.09 -2.04
N CYS A 158 -0.04 -1.93 -1.53
CA CYS A 158 1.30 -1.69 -1.01
C CYS A 158 1.58 -2.56 0.23
N TYR A 159 0.61 -2.71 1.12
CA TYR A 159 0.76 -3.59 2.29
C TYR A 159 0.77 -5.07 1.93
N ARG A 160 0.09 -5.48 0.85
CA ARG A 160 0.23 -6.83 0.27
C ARG A 160 1.64 -7.06 -0.26
N LEU A 161 2.25 -6.07 -0.94
CA LEU A 161 3.66 -6.15 -1.35
C LEU A 161 4.60 -6.32 -0.15
N VAL A 162 4.37 -5.56 0.94
CA VAL A 162 5.12 -5.72 2.20
C VAL A 162 4.99 -7.15 2.74
N ALA A 163 3.79 -7.74 2.68
CA ALA A 163 3.55 -9.11 3.12
C ALA A 163 4.31 -10.14 2.27
N VAL A 164 4.30 -9.98 0.93
CA VAL A 164 5.09 -10.80 0.00
C VAL A 164 6.57 -10.72 0.34
N LEU A 165 7.08 -9.50 0.51
CA LEU A 165 8.49 -9.27 0.84
C LEU A 165 8.88 -9.92 2.16
N ARG A 166 8.10 -9.73 3.22
CA ARG A 166 8.36 -10.36 4.52
C ARG A 166 8.35 -11.89 4.48
N ARG A 167 7.51 -12.49 3.62
CA ARG A 167 7.44 -13.95 3.45
C ARG A 167 8.70 -14.50 2.80
N GLU A 168 9.16 -13.84 1.75
CA GLU A 168 10.28 -14.33 0.94
C GLU A 168 11.65 -13.89 1.46
N TRP A 169 11.68 -12.88 2.34
CA TRP A 169 12.92 -12.38 2.92
C TRP A 169 13.62 -13.43 3.77
N ARG A 170 14.80 -13.86 3.34
CA ARG A 170 15.69 -14.74 4.11
C ARG A 170 17.06 -14.08 4.26
N GLY A 171 17.52 -13.90 5.50
CA GLY A 171 18.83 -13.29 5.83
C GLY A 171 18.87 -11.76 5.61
N LEU A 172 20.07 -11.17 5.63
CA LEU A 172 20.26 -9.71 5.52
C LEU A 172 20.13 -9.18 4.07
N SER A 173 20.35 -10.03 3.07
CA SER A 173 20.39 -9.67 1.64
C SER A 173 19.10 -9.98 0.87
N GLY A 174 18.01 -10.35 1.56
CA GLY A 174 16.72 -10.67 0.94
C GLY A 174 16.63 -12.06 0.31
N GLY A 175 17.75 -12.78 0.16
CA GLY A 175 17.77 -14.10 -0.48
C GLY A 175 17.43 -14.04 -1.97
N SER A 176 17.59 -15.16 -2.69
CA SER A 176 17.33 -15.25 -4.14
C SER A 176 15.83 -15.20 -4.51
N ALA A 177 14.93 -15.39 -3.54
CA ALA A 177 13.49 -15.52 -3.76
C ALA A 177 12.71 -14.19 -3.77
N VAL A 178 13.25 -13.13 -3.16
CA VAL A 178 12.55 -11.84 -3.03
C VAL A 178 12.25 -11.20 -4.39
N TRP A 179 13.24 -11.15 -5.27
CA TRP A 179 13.08 -10.46 -6.56
C TRP A 179 12.10 -11.14 -7.51
N PRO A 180 12.14 -12.48 -7.72
CA PRO A 180 11.10 -13.18 -8.46
C PRO A 180 9.69 -12.93 -7.91
N ALA A 181 9.54 -12.79 -6.58
CA ALA A 181 8.24 -12.51 -5.97
C ALA A 181 7.78 -11.06 -6.21
N ILE A 182 8.69 -10.08 -6.21
CA ILE A 182 8.39 -8.70 -6.61
C ILE A 182 7.97 -8.66 -8.08
N GLU A 183 8.72 -9.33 -8.95
CA GLU A 183 8.43 -9.41 -10.40
C GLU A 183 7.05 -10.02 -10.63
N GLY A 184 6.72 -11.14 -9.95
CA GLY A 184 5.40 -11.75 -10.00
C GLY A 184 4.28 -10.82 -9.51
N PHE A 185 4.51 -10.09 -8.41
CA PHE A 185 3.54 -9.12 -7.89
C PHE A 185 3.22 -8.01 -8.90
N PHE A 186 4.23 -7.44 -9.56
CA PHE A 186 4.01 -6.39 -10.55
C PHE A 186 3.39 -6.94 -11.85
N ALA A 187 3.70 -8.18 -12.23
CA ALA A 187 3.04 -8.85 -13.35
C ALA A 187 1.54 -9.07 -13.07
N GLU A 188 1.18 -9.52 -11.86
CA GLU A 188 -0.21 -9.63 -11.42
C GLU A 188 -0.92 -8.27 -11.39
N LEU A 189 -0.24 -7.23 -10.88
CA LEU A 189 -0.77 -5.87 -10.85
C LEU A 189 -1.08 -5.35 -12.25
N ALA A 190 -0.24 -5.65 -13.23
CA ALA A 190 -0.43 -5.25 -14.62
C ALA A 190 -1.53 -6.05 -15.33
N ALA A 191 -1.75 -7.31 -14.95
CA ALA A 191 -2.74 -8.19 -15.55
C ALA A 191 -4.18 -7.91 -15.08
N ASP A 192 -4.35 -7.30 -13.90
CA ASP A 192 -5.66 -7.02 -13.31
C ASP A 192 -5.86 -5.50 -13.09
N PRO A 193 -6.30 -4.77 -14.13
CA PRO A 193 -6.51 -3.32 -14.08
C PRO A 193 -7.80 -2.90 -13.35
N ARG A 194 -8.51 -3.84 -12.72
CA ARG A 194 -9.76 -3.59 -11.98
C ARG A 194 -9.56 -2.72 -10.74
#